data_AF-A0A959KKZ1-F1
#
_entry.id   AF-A0A959KKZ1-F1
#
_cell.length_a   1.000
_cell.length_b   1.000
_cell.length_c   1.000
_cell.angle_alpha   90.00
_cell.angle_beta   90.00
_cell.angle_gamma   90.00
#
_symmetry.space_group_name_H-M   'P 1'
#
loop_
_entity.id
_entity.type
_entity.pdbx_description
1 polymer ?
#
loop_
_entity_poly.entity_id
_entity_poly.type
_entity_poly.pdbx_seq_one_letter_code
_entity_poly.pdbx_strand_id
1 'polypeptide(L)'
;MKLNLDIAVASSPDWLAAVLADFDAFLQDHADCERKASAMAMSFVAKYPDRQEIIPELIETAIEELEHFQQVYRLMEERGIALTHSIGEDPYVKALLQRCHSGREERFLDRLLIA
;
A
#
# COMPACT_ATOMS: atom_id res chain seq x y z
N MET A 1 -15.35 1.32 18.23
CA MET A 1 -13.93 0.93 18.31
C MET A 1 -13.18 1.82 17.32
N LYS A 2 -12.09 2.47 17.72
CA LYS A 2 -11.24 3.23 16.79
C LYS A 2 -10.45 2.19 15.98
N LEU A 3 -10.61 2.17 14.66
CA LEU A 3 -10.01 1.17 13.76
C LEU A 3 -8.69 1.67 13.14
N ASN A 4 -8.21 2.83 13.58
CA ASN A 4 -7.15 3.59 12.96
C ASN A 4 -6.15 4.06 14.02
N LEU A 5 -4.87 3.83 13.74
CA LEU A 5 -3.75 4.30 14.55
C LEU A 5 -3.59 5.82 14.36
N ASP A 6 -3.29 6.53 15.45
CA ASP A 6 -2.94 7.94 15.36
C ASP A 6 -1.53 8.08 14.79
N ILE A 7 -1.40 8.84 13.70
CA ILE A 7 -0.09 9.20 13.15
C ILE A 7 0.64 10.12 14.12
N ALA A 8 1.94 9.88 14.32
CA ALA A 8 2.74 10.64 15.30
C ALA A 8 3.07 12.06 14.83
N VAL A 9 3.14 12.28 13.51
CA VAL A 9 3.52 13.55 12.89
C VAL A 9 2.64 13.78 11.67
N ALA A 10 2.16 15.01 11.49
CA ALA A 10 1.39 15.40 10.31
C ALA A 10 2.30 15.52 9.08
N SER A 11 1.75 15.29 7.88
CA SER A 11 2.47 15.50 6.63
C SER A 11 2.95 16.95 6.48
N SER A 12 4.21 17.13 6.06
CA SER A 12 4.77 18.46 5.85
C SER A 12 4.06 19.18 4.69
N PRO A 13 3.81 20.50 4.78
CA PRO A 13 3.40 21.31 3.62
C PRO A 13 4.36 21.20 2.43
N ASP A 14 5.65 20.96 2.68
CA ASP A 14 6.65 20.77 1.62
C ASP A 14 6.38 19.51 0.78
N TRP A 15 5.78 18.48 1.38
CA TRP A 15 5.37 17.28 0.64
C TRP A 15 4.24 17.60 -0.34
N LEU A 16 3.27 18.40 0.08
CA LEU A 16 2.20 18.85 -0.81
C LEU A 16 2.75 19.70 -1.96
N ALA A 17 3.70 20.61 -1.67
CA ALA A 17 4.36 21.39 -2.70
C ALA A 17 5.10 20.50 -3.72
N ALA A 18 5.77 19.43 -3.27
CA ALA A 18 6.43 18.47 -4.13
C ALA A 18 5.45 17.69 -5.02
N VAL A 19 4.34 17.20 -4.45
CA VAL A 19 3.28 16.50 -5.21
C VAL A 19 2.68 17.40 -6.30
N LEU A 20 2.42 18.67 -5.99
CA LEU A 20 1.84 19.61 -6.96
C LEU A 20 2.85 20.04 -8.04
N ALA A 21 4.15 19.97 -7.75
CA ALA A 21 5.20 20.30 -8.71
C ALA A 21 5.40 19.20 -9.77
N ASP A 22 5.14 17.94 -9.43
CA ASP A 22 5.20 16.79 -10.36
C ASP A 22 4.08 15.78 -10.04
N PHE A 23 2.86 16.14 -10.44
CA PHE A 23 1.68 15.32 -10.16
C PHE A 23 1.66 14.02 -10.96
N ASP A 24 2.33 13.98 -12.12
CA ASP A 24 2.35 12.80 -12.97
C ASP A 24 3.22 11.69 -12.37
N ALA A 25 4.38 12.06 -11.80
CA ALA A 25 5.19 11.14 -11.02
C ALA A 25 4.45 10.65 -9.77
N PHE A 26 3.71 11.54 -9.11
CA PHE A 26 2.86 11.16 -7.98
C PHE A 26 1.78 10.13 -8.38
N LEU A 27 1.10 10.32 -9.51
CA LEU A 27 0.08 9.37 -9.98
C LEU A 27 0.67 7.98 -10.28
N GLN A 28 1.88 7.93 -10.84
CA GLN A 28 2.59 6.66 -11.08
C GLN A 28 2.91 5.94 -9.76
N ASP A 29 3.46 6.65 -8.78
CA ASP A 29 3.76 6.09 -7.46
C ASP A 29 2.49 5.68 -6.69
N HIS A 30 1.42 6.47 -6.81
CA HIS A 30 0.10 6.15 -6.25
C HIS A 30 -0.41 4.83 -6.85
N ALA A 31 -0.43 4.70 -8.18
CA ALA A 31 -0.87 3.48 -8.85
C ALA A 31 -0.05 2.25 -8.38
N ASP A 32 1.26 2.41 -8.19
CA ASP A 32 2.10 1.35 -7.64
C ASP A 32 1.78 1.04 -6.18
N CYS A 33 1.43 2.04 -5.36
CA CYS A 33 0.97 1.84 -3.99
C CYS A 33 -0.29 0.98 -3.91
N GLU A 34 -1.32 1.26 -4.71
CA GLU A 34 -2.56 0.47 -4.68
C GLU A 34 -2.33 -0.98 -5.11
N ARG A 35 -1.52 -1.18 -6.16
CA ARG A 35 -1.15 -2.53 -6.60
C ARG A 35 -0.34 -3.27 -5.54
N LYS A 36 0.58 -2.59 -4.84
CA LYS A 36 1.35 -3.16 -3.71
C LYS A 36 0.42 -3.52 -2.56
N ALA A 37 -0.58 -2.70 -2.24
CA ALA A 37 -1.54 -2.94 -1.17
C ALA A 37 -2.42 -4.17 -1.46
N SER A 38 -2.99 -4.26 -2.68
CA SER A 38 -3.73 -5.44 -3.13
C SER A 38 -2.88 -6.73 -3.06
N ALA A 39 -1.65 -6.67 -3.57
CA ALA A 39 -0.72 -7.80 -3.50
C ALA A 39 -0.32 -8.16 -2.06
N MET A 40 -0.20 -7.18 -1.17
CA MET A 40 0.09 -7.40 0.24
C MET A 40 -1.06 -8.15 0.92
N ALA A 41 -2.30 -7.73 0.73
CA ALA A 41 -3.48 -8.39 1.28
C ALA A 41 -3.55 -9.85 0.83
N MET A 42 -3.39 -10.12 -0.47
CA MET A 42 -3.32 -11.50 -0.99
C MET A 42 -2.12 -12.29 -0.47
N SER A 43 -1.00 -11.62 -0.17
CA SER A 43 0.15 -12.27 0.46
C SER A 43 -0.15 -12.79 1.87
N PHE A 44 -1.06 -12.16 2.62
CA PHE A 44 -1.49 -12.65 3.91
C PHE A 44 -2.35 -13.90 3.77
N VAL A 45 -3.33 -13.88 2.85
CA VAL A 45 -4.18 -15.05 2.55
C VAL A 45 -3.32 -16.27 2.19
N ALA A 46 -2.31 -16.08 1.33
CA ALA A 46 -1.42 -17.15 0.92
C ALA A 46 -0.51 -17.68 2.05
N LYS A 47 -0.04 -16.81 2.95
CA LYS A 47 0.93 -17.17 4.00
C LYS A 47 0.29 -17.68 5.29
N TYR A 48 -0.95 -17.28 5.56
CA TYR A 48 -1.68 -17.57 6.80
C TYR A 48 -3.08 -18.14 6.53
N PRO A 49 -3.19 -19.25 5.75
CA PRO A 49 -4.48 -19.84 5.40
C PRO A 49 -5.23 -20.39 6.63
N ASP A 50 -4.53 -20.58 7.75
CA ASP A 50 -5.08 -20.99 9.03
C ASP A 50 -5.78 -19.86 9.80
N ARG A 51 -5.65 -18.60 9.37
CA ARG A 51 -6.30 -17.43 9.98
C ARG A 51 -7.65 -17.12 9.31
N GLN A 52 -8.57 -18.09 9.38
CA GLN A 52 -9.85 -18.06 8.64
C GLN A 52 -10.72 -16.81 8.92
N GLU A 53 -10.63 -16.24 10.12
CA GLU A 53 -11.43 -15.10 10.55
C GLU A 53 -11.10 -13.78 9.85
N ILE A 54 -9.93 -13.64 9.21
CA ILE A 54 -9.53 -12.39 8.52
C ILE A 54 -9.44 -12.55 7.00
N ILE A 55 -9.59 -13.79 6.50
CA ILE A 55 -9.43 -14.08 5.07
C ILE A 55 -10.50 -13.36 4.23
N PRO A 56 -11.80 -13.37 4.59
CA PRO A 56 -12.81 -12.65 3.83
C PRO A 56 -12.48 -11.16 3.68
N GLU A 57 -12.14 -10.50 4.78
CA GLU A 57 -11.83 -9.07 4.81
C GLU A 57 -10.56 -8.76 4.00
N LEU A 58 -9.52 -9.60 4.09
CA LEU A 58 -8.31 -9.42 3.28
C LEU A 58 -8.59 -9.57 1.77
N ILE A 59 -9.50 -10.46 1.38
CA ILE A 59 -9.90 -10.61 -0.04
C ILE A 59 -10.66 -9.36 -0.49
N GLU A 60 -11.60 -8.86 0.33
CA GLU A 60 -12.34 -7.63 0.04
C GLU A 60 -11.41 -6.42 -0.08
N THR A 61 -10.47 -6.24 0.86
CA THR A 61 -9.43 -5.20 0.76
C THR A 61 -8.61 -5.35 -0.51
N ALA A 62 -8.19 -6.57 -0.88
CA ALA A 62 -7.42 -6.76 -2.11
C ALA A 62 -8.17 -6.36 -3.38
N ILE A 63 -9.49 -6.56 -3.40
CA ILE A 63 -10.37 -6.16 -4.50
C ILE A 63 -10.54 -4.63 -4.49
N GLU A 64 -10.82 -4.02 -3.35
CA GLU A 64 -10.97 -2.57 -3.19
C GLU A 64 -9.72 -1.82 -3.68
N GLU A 65 -8.52 -2.26 -3.29
CA GLU A 65 -7.29 -1.61 -3.75
C GLU A 65 -7.03 -1.83 -5.26
N LEU A 66 -7.52 -2.92 -5.84
CA LEU A 66 -7.47 -3.11 -7.29
C LEU A 66 -8.47 -2.18 -8.02
N GLU A 67 -9.61 -1.87 -7.40
CA GLU A 67 -10.55 -0.87 -7.88
C GLU A 67 -9.94 0.54 -7.79
N HIS A 68 -9.26 0.89 -6.69
CA HIS A 68 -8.49 2.13 -6.57
C HIS A 68 -7.41 2.24 -7.63
N PHE A 69 -6.62 1.18 -7.84
CA PHE A 69 -5.64 1.13 -8.93
C PHE A 69 -6.29 1.41 -10.29
N GLN A 70 -7.45 0.80 -10.58
CA GLN A 70 -8.17 1.06 -11.82
C GLN A 70 -8.61 2.52 -11.97
N GLN A 71 -9.03 3.17 -10.88
CA GLN A 71 -9.41 4.59 -10.91
C GLN A 71 -8.20 5.49 -11.21
N VAL A 72 -7.07 5.26 -10.54
CA VAL A 72 -5.83 6.01 -10.77
C VAL A 72 -5.32 5.78 -12.20
N TYR A 73 -5.35 4.53 -12.67
CA TYR A 73 -4.94 4.19 -14.02
C TYR A 73 -5.76 4.91 -15.10
N ARG A 74 -7.09 5.00 -14.95
CA ARG A 74 -7.94 5.77 -15.87
C ARG A 74 -7.54 7.25 -15.90
N LEU A 75 -7.28 7.85 -14.73
CA LEU A 75 -6.82 9.24 -14.65
C LEU A 75 -5.45 9.42 -15.31
N MET A 76 -4.56 8.44 -15.19
CA MET A 76 -3.28 8.43 -15.91
C MET A 76 -3.47 8.35 -17.43
N GLU A 77 -4.36 7.48 -17.92
CA GLU A 77 -4.68 7.36 -19.35
C GLU A 77 -5.23 8.67 -19.93
N GLU A 78 -6.17 9.32 -19.22
CA GLU A 78 -6.72 10.62 -19.61
C GLU A 78 -5.66 11.72 -19.73
N ARG A 79 -4.55 11.60 -18.98
CA ARG A 79 -3.42 12.52 -18.98
C ARG A 79 -2.27 12.09 -19.91
N GLY A 80 -2.38 10.93 -20.56
CA GLY A 80 -1.31 10.39 -21.40
C GLY A 80 -0.08 9.89 -20.61
N ILE A 81 -0.27 9.53 -19.33
CA ILE A 81 0.77 9.03 -18.45
C ILE A 81 0.81 7.50 -18.54
N ALA A 82 1.98 6.93 -18.81
CA ALA A 82 2.15 5.49 -18.85
C ALA A 82 2.50 4.90 -17.47
N LEU A 83 2.15 3.63 -17.26
CA LEU A 83 2.72 2.86 -16.16
C LEU A 83 4.23 2.66 -16.38
N THR A 84 4.98 2.66 -15.29
CA THR A 84 6.42 2.38 -15.31
C THR A 84 6.66 0.89 -15.54
N HIS A 85 7.76 0.56 -16.21
CA HIS A 85 8.14 -0.84 -16.43
C HIS A 85 8.56 -1.55 -15.13
N SER A 86 9.02 -0.79 -14.14
CA SER A 86 9.48 -1.32 -12.86
C SER A 86 8.98 -0.46 -11.71
N ILE A 87 8.41 -1.11 -10.70
CA ILE A 87 8.18 -0.48 -9.40
C ILE A 87 9.54 -0.22 -8.77
N GLY A 88 9.81 1.04 -8.42
CA GLY A 88 11.00 1.40 -7.65
C GLY A 88 11.00 0.79 -6.26
N GLU A 89 12.17 0.72 -5.62
CA GLU A 89 12.22 0.38 -4.20
C GLU A 89 11.61 1.52 -3.38
N ASP A 90 10.66 1.18 -2.51
CA ASP A 90 10.03 2.12 -1.59
C ASP A 90 10.83 2.18 -0.27
N PRO A 91 11.59 3.26 -0.02
CA PRO A 91 12.45 3.35 1.16
C PRO A 91 11.63 3.41 2.46
N TYR A 92 10.39 3.91 2.41
CA TYR A 92 9.52 4.01 3.58
C TYR A 92 9.06 2.62 4.02
N VAL A 93 8.43 1.87 3.11
CA VAL A 93 7.98 0.50 3.40
C VAL A 93 9.16 -0.40 3.75
N LYS A 94 10.29 -0.26 3.06
CA LYS A 94 11.51 -1.01 3.39
C LYS A 94 11.99 -0.76 4.81
N ALA A 95 12.05 0.50 5.24
CA ALA A 95 12.47 0.85 6.60
C ALA A 95 11.52 0.29 7.67
N LEU A 96 10.20 0.28 7.41
CA LEU A 96 9.21 -0.33 8.30
C LEU A 96 9.39 -1.85 8.38
N LEU A 97 9.50 -2.53 7.25
CA LEU A 97 9.65 -3.99 7.20
C LEU A 97 10.96 -4.49 7.84
N GLN A 98 12.00 -3.65 7.90
CA GLN A 98 13.24 -3.94 8.63
C GLN A 98 13.05 -3.97 10.15
N ARG A 99 11.96 -3.41 10.68
CA ARG A 99 11.62 -3.43 12.11
C ARG A 99 10.79 -4.64 12.52
N CYS A 100 10.28 -5.42 11.56
CA CYS A 100 9.55 -6.64 11.87
C CYS A 100 10.46 -7.70 12.50
N HIS A 101 9.91 -8.42 13.45
CA HIS A 101 10.47 -9.65 13.98
C HIS A 101 10.61 -10.73 12.90
N SER A 102 11.44 -11.72 13.19
CA SER A 102 11.71 -12.87 12.31
C SER A 102 10.82 -14.07 12.60
N GLY A 103 10.25 -14.17 13.80
CA GLY A 103 9.32 -15.24 14.20
C GLY A 103 8.01 -15.17 13.41
N ARG A 104 7.40 -16.33 13.11
CA ARG A 104 6.25 -16.41 12.19
C ARG A 104 5.05 -15.62 12.70
N GLU A 105 4.76 -15.71 14.00
CA GLU A 105 3.59 -15.09 14.62
C GLU A 105 3.82 -13.62 14.92
N GLU A 106 5.00 -13.26 15.41
CA GLU A 106 5.40 -11.89 15.67
C GLU A 106 5.45 -11.09 14.37
N ARG A 107 6.06 -11.68 13.32
CA ARG A 107 6.10 -11.06 11.99
C ARG A 107 4.72 -10.92 11.37
N PHE A 108 3.79 -11.83 11.66
CA PHE A 108 2.40 -11.69 11.21
C PHE A 108 1.76 -10.45 11.82
N LEU A 109 1.85 -10.30 13.14
CA LEU A 109 1.32 -9.14 13.86
C LEU A 109 2.00 -7.84 13.41
N ASP A 110 3.33 -7.81 13.32
CA ASP A 110 4.07 -6.63 12.86
C ASP A 110 3.63 -6.19 11.47
N ARG A 111 3.43 -7.15 10.55
CA ARG A 111 2.98 -6.82 9.20
C ARG A 111 1.54 -6.32 9.19
N LEU A 112 0.66 -6.79 10.07
CA LEU A 112 -0.70 -6.26 10.21
C LEU A 112 -0.72 -4.85 10.81
N LEU A 113 0.25 -4.50 11.66
CA LEU A 113 0.39 -3.16 12.22
C LEU A 113 1.00 -2.15 11.23
N ILE A 114 1.81 -2.64 10.28
CA ILE A 114 2.44 -1.84 9.23
C ILE A 114 1.49 -1.60 8.05
N ALA A 115 0.65 -2.61 7.74
CA ALA A 115 -0.35 -2.56 6.67
C ALA A 115 -1.37 -1.43 6.92
#